data_AF-A0A538FDT4-F1
#
_entry.id   AF-A0A538FDT4-F1
#
_cell.length_a   1.000
_cell.length_b   1.000
_cell.length_c   1.000
_cell.angle_alpha   90.00
_cell.angle_beta   90.00
_cell.angle_gamma   90.00
#
_symmetry.space_group_name_H-M   'P 1'
#
loop_
_entity.id
_entity.type
_entity.pdbx_description
1 polymer ?
#
loop_
_entity_poly.entity_id
_entity_poly.type
_entity_poly.pdbx_seq_one_letter_code
_entity_poly.pdbx_strand_id
1 'polypeptide(L)'
;MQRSAVSGQESQHGWDARRQERERTPRHILPLVWAEDAMHYAVAAVLVAVAAVFLVHTVADALRSHQAFPDAVLSLIESLLFVIIVLELFTTVVSHFREGGFQLKPFLIIGIVSGVRHVLTAGARTALDAHFDKIMIELGVNTGIVVGLVVALVLVHRSERPGLGGGIEE
;
A
#
# COMPACT_ATOMS: atom_id res chain seq x y z
N MET A 1 32.83 -10.39 67.90
CA MET A 1 32.81 -10.32 66.43
C MET A 1 31.42 -9.92 65.99
N GLN A 2 31.36 -8.97 65.07
CA GLN A 2 30.26 -8.07 64.74
C GLN A 2 29.75 -8.39 63.32
N ARG A 3 28.49 -7.99 63.02
CA ARG A 3 27.83 -7.97 61.69
C ARG A 3 27.44 -9.36 61.17
N SER A 4 26.32 -9.57 60.49
CA SER A 4 25.35 -8.70 59.80
C SER A 4 24.16 -9.62 59.46
N ALA A 5 22.92 -9.17 59.63
CA ALA A 5 22.03 -8.77 58.53
C ALA A 5 21.72 -9.93 57.54
N VAL A 6 20.49 -10.26 57.21
CA VAL A 6 19.52 -9.36 56.61
C VAL A 6 18.13 -9.99 56.75
N SER A 7 17.26 -9.26 57.43
CA SER A 7 15.82 -9.23 57.21
C SER A 7 15.53 -8.84 55.76
N GLY A 8 14.86 -9.69 55.01
CA GLY A 8 14.55 -9.40 53.61
C GLY A 8 13.53 -10.37 53.01
N GLN A 9 12.56 -10.81 53.80
CA GLN A 9 11.46 -11.66 53.37
C GLN A 9 10.16 -10.84 53.30
N GLU A 10 10.16 -9.73 52.55
CA GLU A 10 8.98 -8.86 52.39
C GLU A 10 8.75 -8.34 50.95
N SER A 11 9.52 -8.76 49.94
CA SER A 11 9.46 -8.15 48.59
C SER A 11 8.81 -9.00 47.49
N GLN A 12 8.00 -10.01 47.83
CA GLN A 12 7.29 -10.81 46.83
C GLN A 12 5.82 -10.45 46.62
N HIS A 13 5.27 -9.46 47.34
CA HIS A 13 3.84 -9.11 47.28
C HIS A 13 3.57 -7.74 46.62
N GLY A 14 4.35 -7.36 45.59
CA GLY A 14 4.24 -6.03 44.96
C GLY A 14 4.17 -6.02 43.42
N TRP A 15 4.25 -7.18 42.76
CA TRP A 15 4.43 -7.25 41.31
C TRP A 15 3.15 -7.51 40.51
N ASP A 16 2.04 -7.83 41.17
CA ASP A 16 0.80 -8.23 40.47
C ASP A 16 -0.16 -7.07 40.19
N ALA A 17 0.04 -5.91 40.81
CA ALA A 17 -0.85 -4.75 40.65
C ALA A 17 -0.64 -3.97 39.34
N ARG A 18 0.47 -4.18 38.61
CA ARG A 18 0.76 -3.47 37.34
C ARG A 18 0.39 -4.24 36.07
N ARG A 19 -0.11 -5.48 36.17
CA ARG A 19 -0.55 -6.24 34.98
C ARG A 19 -2.01 -6.02 34.61
N GLN A 20 -2.84 -5.45 35.48
CA GLN A 20 -4.29 -5.36 35.27
C GLN A 20 -4.80 -4.07 34.61
N GLU A 21 -3.97 -3.06 34.36
CA GLU A 21 -4.39 -1.83 33.66
C GLU A 21 -4.35 -1.94 32.11
N ARG A 22 -4.15 -3.14 31.56
CA ARG A 22 -4.06 -3.34 30.09
C ARG A 22 -5.37 -3.77 29.42
N GLU A 23 -6.47 -3.86 30.15
CA GLU A 23 -7.76 -4.30 29.61
C GLU A 23 -8.91 -3.38 30.02
N ARG A 24 -8.89 -2.14 29.51
CA ARG A 24 -10.11 -1.34 29.37
C ARG A 24 -10.15 -0.67 28.01
N THR A 25 -10.25 -1.48 26.96
CA THR A 25 -10.68 -0.99 25.65
C THR A 25 -12.17 -0.63 25.75
N PRO A 26 -12.55 0.64 25.58
CA PRO A 26 -13.94 1.08 25.75
C PRO A 26 -14.87 0.40 24.73
N ARG A 27 -15.97 -0.15 25.24
CA ARG A 27 -16.90 -1.09 24.58
C ARG A 27 -17.77 -0.49 23.46
N HIS A 28 -17.47 0.73 22.99
CA HIS A 28 -18.28 1.49 22.03
C HIS A 28 -17.70 1.56 20.61
N ILE A 29 -16.47 1.09 20.37
CA ILE A 29 -15.86 1.03 19.03
C ILE A 29 -16.12 -0.29 18.29
N LEU A 30 -16.75 -1.29 18.93
CA LEU A 30 -17.05 -2.58 18.30
C LEU A 30 -17.91 -2.49 17.03
N PRO A 31 -19.06 -1.79 16.98
CA PRO A 31 -19.88 -1.78 15.76
C PRO A 31 -19.20 -1.08 14.58
N LEU A 32 -18.26 -0.17 14.83
CA LEU A 32 -17.53 0.56 13.80
C LEU A 32 -16.50 -0.34 13.10
N VAL A 33 -15.81 -1.21 13.85
CA VAL A 33 -14.82 -2.16 13.32
C VAL A 33 -15.47 -3.21 12.41
N TRP A 34 -16.65 -3.72 12.78
CA TRP A 34 -17.39 -4.67 11.93
C TRP A 34 -17.82 -4.04 10.59
N ALA A 35 -18.19 -2.76 10.59
CA ALA A 35 -18.56 -2.05 9.38
C ALA A 35 -17.35 -1.77 8.48
N GLU A 36 -16.20 -1.45 9.07
CA GLU A 36 -14.93 -1.26 8.37
C GLU A 36 -14.47 -2.56 7.67
N ASP A 37 -14.47 -3.68 8.39
CA ASP A 37 -14.10 -4.98 7.81
C ASP A 37 -15.06 -5.38 6.68
N ALA A 38 -16.37 -5.24 6.88
CA ALA A 38 -17.36 -5.56 5.86
C ALA A 38 -17.19 -4.73 4.59
N MET A 39 -16.90 -3.42 4.73
CA MET A 39 -16.66 -2.52 3.60
C MET A 39 -15.43 -2.96 2.79
N HIS A 40 -14.32 -3.26 3.45
CA HIS A 40 -13.11 -3.66 2.75
C HIS A 40 -13.25 -5.04 2.06
N TYR A 41 -13.97 -5.99 2.68
CA TYR A 41 -14.30 -7.27 2.02
C TYR A 41 -15.18 -7.05 0.78
N ALA A 42 -16.17 -6.17 0.86
CA ALA A 42 -17.02 -5.84 -0.28
C ALA A 42 -16.21 -5.19 -1.41
N VAL A 43 -15.34 -4.21 -1.09
CA VAL A 43 -14.46 -3.56 -2.08
C VAL A 43 -13.52 -4.58 -2.72
N ALA A 44 -12.85 -5.43 -1.93
CA ALA A 44 -11.97 -6.47 -2.43
C ALA A 44 -12.70 -7.44 -3.38
N ALA A 45 -13.91 -7.89 -3.01
CA ALA A 45 -14.73 -8.76 -3.84
C ALA A 45 -15.12 -8.10 -5.17
N VAL A 46 -15.53 -6.83 -5.14
CA VAL A 46 -15.88 -6.07 -6.35
C VAL A 46 -14.67 -5.89 -7.26
N LEU A 47 -13.50 -5.54 -6.71
CA LEU A 47 -12.27 -5.39 -7.50
C LEU A 47 -11.89 -6.70 -8.20
N VAL A 48 -11.94 -7.83 -7.49
CA VAL A 48 -11.67 -9.15 -8.07
C VAL A 48 -12.68 -9.48 -9.16
N ALA A 49 -13.96 -9.23 -8.94
CA ALA A 49 -15.01 -9.49 -9.93
C ALA A 49 -14.81 -8.64 -11.20
N VAL A 50 -14.56 -7.33 -11.04
CA VAL A 50 -14.32 -6.43 -12.17
C VAL A 50 -13.07 -6.84 -12.94
N ALA A 51 -11.95 -7.13 -12.25
CA ALA A 51 -10.73 -7.60 -12.89
C ALA A 51 -10.96 -8.88 -13.70
N ALA A 52 -11.67 -9.86 -13.12
CA ALA A 52 -11.97 -11.13 -13.78
C ALA A 52 -12.87 -10.93 -15.02
N VAL A 53 -13.95 -10.15 -14.90
CA VAL A 53 -14.88 -9.87 -16.01
C VAL A 53 -14.16 -9.16 -17.15
N PHE A 54 -13.37 -8.12 -16.84
CA PHE A 54 -12.59 -7.41 -17.85
C PHE A 54 -11.57 -8.32 -18.51
N LEU A 55 -10.80 -9.09 -17.73
CA LEU A 55 -9.78 -9.98 -18.28
C LEU A 55 -10.38 -11.01 -19.24
N VAL A 56 -11.53 -11.61 -18.88
CA VAL A 56 -12.23 -12.56 -19.75
C VAL A 56 -12.70 -11.88 -21.04
N HIS A 57 -13.28 -10.68 -20.96
CA HIS A 57 -13.68 -9.92 -22.14
C HIS A 57 -12.48 -9.59 -23.03
N THR A 58 -11.41 -9.04 -22.46
CA THR A 58 -10.19 -8.70 -23.18
C THR A 58 -9.62 -9.90 -23.94
N VAL A 59 -9.52 -11.06 -23.29
CA VAL A 59 -9.00 -12.28 -23.93
C VAL A 59 -9.96 -12.78 -25.01
N ALA A 60 -11.27 -12.77 -24.75
CA ALA A 60 -12.26 -13.20 -25.73
C ALA A 60 -12.26 -12.31 -26.98
N ASP A 61 -12.18 -10.99 -26.80
CA ASP A 61 -12.13 -10.00 -27.87
C ASP A 61 -10.83 -10.11 -28.65
N ALA A 62 -9.69 -10.31 -27.97
CA ALA A 62 -8.40 -10.50 -28.61
C ALA A 62 -8.39 -11.72 -29.55
N LEU A 63 -9.00 -12.83 -29.14
CA LEU A 63 -9.07 -14.06 -29.92
C LEU A 63 -10.03 -13.97 -31.11
N ARG A 64 -11.02 -13.07 -31.06
CA ARG A 64 -12.04 -12.87 -32.11
C ARG A 64 -11.76 -11.66 -33.00
N SER A 65 -10.78 -10.86 -32.65
CA SER A 65 -10.45 -9.60 -33.32
C SER A 65 -9.99 -9.83 -34.76
N HIS A 66 -10.54 -9.02 -35.67
CA HIS A 66 -10.09 -8.89 -37.07
C HIS A 66 -9.36 -7.55 -37.31
N GLN A 67 -8.95 -6.84 -36.25
CA GLN A 67 -8.27 -5.55 -36.32
C GLN A 67 -6.87 -5.67 -36.95
N ALA A 68 -6.33 -4.55 -37.45
CA ALA A 68 -4.93 -4.47 -37.85
C ALA A 68 -4.00 -4.71 -36.64
N PHE A 69 -2.85 -5.34 -36.88
CA PHE A 69 -1.94 -5.78 -35.82
C PHE A 69 -1.53 -4.66 -34.82
N PRO A 70 -1.16 -3.44 -35.24
CA PRO A 70 -0.80 -2.37 -34.30
C PRO A 70 -1.96 -1.94 -33.38
N ASP A 71 -3.16 -1.78 -33.95
CA ASP A 71 -4.35 -1.35 -33.21
C ASP A 71 -4.81 -2.44 -32.22
N ALA A 72 -4.73 -3.71 -32.63
CA ALA A 72 -5.03 -4.84 -31.77
C ALA A 72 -4.08 -4.90 -30.55
N VAL A 73 -2.78 -4.68 -30.75
CA VAL A 73 -1.78 -4.68 -29.67
C VAL A 73 -2.01 -3.51 -28.71
N LEU A 74 -2.30 -2.31 -29.22
CA LEU A 74 -2.58 -1.14 -28.38
C LEU A 74 -3.83 -1.37 -27.52
N SER A 75 -4.93 -1.84 -28.11
CA SER A 75 -6.17 -2.14 -27.39
C SER A 75 -5.98 -3.21 -26.32
N LEU A 76 -5.15 -4.23 -26.61
CA LEU A 76 -4.76 -5.25 -25.65
C LEU A 76 -3.97 -4.68 -24.48
N ILE A 77 -2.96 -3.84 -24.76
CA ILE A 77 -2.15 -3.18 -23.73
C ILE A 77 -3.04 -2.30 -22.86
N GLU A 78 -3.90 -1.47 -23.44
CA GLU A 78 -4.85 -0.65 -22.68
C GLU A 78 -5.72 -1.48 -21.74
N SER A 79 -6.27 -2.59 -22.24
CA SER A 79 -7.14 -3.47 -21.47
C SER A 79 -6.39 -4.20 -20.35
N LEU A 80 -5.18 -4.70 -20.64
CA LEU A 80 -4.34 -5.35 -19.63
C LEU A 80 -3.89 -4.36 -18.56
N LEU A 81 -3.53 -3.13 -18.94
CA LEU A 81 -3.16 -2.08 -17.99
C LEU A 81 -4.32 -1.69 -17.08
N PHE A 82 -5.57 -1.75 -17.56
CA PHE A 82 -6.73 -1.60 -16.70
C PHE A 82 -6.82 -2.72 -15.65
N VAL A 83 -6.68 -3.99 -16.06
CA VAL A 83 -6.69 -5.14 -15.13
C VAL A 83 -5.55 -5.05 -14.11
N ILE A 84 -4.33 -4.81 -14.60
CA ILE A 84 -3.27 -3.99 -14.03
C ILE A 84 -3.65 -3.15 -12.78
N ILE A 85 -4.25 -2.00 -13.06
CA ILE A 85 -4.68 -1.01 -12.08
C ILE A 85 -5.62 -1.63 -11.05
N VAL A 86 -6.60 -2.43 -11.47
CA VAL A 86 -7.57 -3.05 -10.55
C VAL A 86 -6.87 -4.02 -9.58
N LEU A 87 -5.90 -4.81 -10.04
CA LEU A 87 -5.09 -5.69 -9.20
C LEU A 87 -4.22 -4.91 -8.20
N GLU A 88 -3.71 -3.76 -8.61
CA GLU A 88 -2.94 -2.87 -7.73
C GLU A 88 -3.83 -2.32 -6.60
N LEU A 89 -5.05 -1.89 -6.95
CA LEU A 89 -6.04 -1.44 -5.97
C LEU A 89 -6.41 -2.57 -5.00
N PHE A 90 -6.58 -3.80 -5.49
CA PHE A 90 -6.82 -4.96 -4.63
C PHE A 90 -5.67 -5.18 -3.64
N THR A 91 -4.42 -5.10 -4.12
CA THR A 91 -3.23 -5.23 -3.26
C THR A 91 -3.21 -4.14 -2.19
N THR A 92 -3.67 -2.93 -2.53
CA THR A 92 -3.79 -1.81 -1.59
C THR A 92 -4.78 -2.11 -0.47
N VAL A 93 -5.96 -2.63 -0.84
CA VAL A 93 -7.00 -3.04 0.11
C VAL A 93 -6.50 -4.16 1.03
N VAL A 94 -5.81 -5.17 0.48
CA VAL A 94 -5.20 -6.26 1.27
C VAL A 94 -4.10 -5.76 2.20
N SER A 95 -3.26 -4.82 1.74
CA SER A 95 -2.21 -4.22 2.57
C SER A 95 -2.78 -3.51 3.78
N HIS A 96 -3.91 -2.80 3.61
CA HIS A 96 -4.58 -2.11 4.71
C HIS A 96 -5.01 -3.07 5.83
N PHE A 97 -5.54 -4.25 5.47
CA PHE A 97 -5.91 -5.28 6.44
C PHE A 97 -4.73 -5.86 7.24
N ARG A 98 -3.53 -5.93 6.64
CA ARG A 98 -2.37 -6.60 7.26
C ARG A 98 -1.65 -5.76 8.30
N GLU A 99 -1.70 -4.44 8.18
CA GLU A 99 -0.78 -3.54 8.89
C GLU A 99 -1.44 -2.74 10.02
N GLY A 100 -2.76 -2.86 10.22
CA GLY A 100 -3.47 -2.40 11.43
C GLY A 100 -3.35 -0.92 11.76
N GLY A 101 -2.90 -0.09 10.81
CA GLY A 101 -2.69 1.34 10.95
C GLY A 101 -2.04 1.93 9.70
N PHE A 102 -2.26 3.22 9.44
CA PHE A 102 -1.68 3.94 8.30
C PHE A 102 -0.15 4.07 8.44
N GLN A 103 0.59 3.06 8.01
CA GLN A 103 2.03 3.18 7.82
C GLN A 103 2.28 3.93 6.51
N LEU A 104 2.93 5.10 6.59
CA LEU A 104 3.19 5.94 5.42
C LEU A 104 3.98 5.19 4.34
N LYS A 105 4.91 4.32 4.75
CA LYS A 105 5.81 3.60 3.86
C LYS A 105 5.08 2.67 2.86
N PRO A 106 4.23 1.72 3.28
CA PRO A 106 3.46 0.90 2.36
C PRO A 106 2.49 1.73 1.49
N PHE A 107 1.87 2.78 2.03
CA PHE A 107 1.05 3.70 1.22
C PHE A 107 1.87 4.40 0.12
N LEU A 108 3.05 4.92 0.44
CA LEU A 108 3.95 5.56 -0.53
C LEU A 108 4.44 4.57 -1.60
N ILE A 109 4.77 3.34 -1.21
CA ILE A 109 5.20 2.30 -2.16
C ILE A 109 4.09 1.99 -3.15
N ILE A 110 2.87 1.77 -2.66
CA ILE A 110 1.68 1.55 -3.50
C ILE A 110 1.43 2.74 -4.43
N GLY A 111 1.53 3.97 -3.91
CA GLY A 111 1.40 5.19 -4.70
C GLY A 111 2.43 5.29 -5.83
N ILE A 112 3.68 4.90 -5.56
CA ILE A 112 4.75 4.86 -6.57
C ILE A 112 4.44 3.82 -7.65
N VAL A 113 4.07 2.59 -7.26
CA VAL A 113 3.75 1.53 -8.24
C VAL A 113 2.57 1.95 -9.13
N SER A 114 1.52 2.54 -8.55
CA SER A 114 0.38 3.09 -9.28
C SER A 114 0.78 4.21 -10.26
N GLY A 115 1.59 5.16 -9.82
CA GLY A 115 2.08 6.25 -10.67
C GLY A 115 2.98 5.77 -11.81
N VAL A 116 3.92 4.85 -11.53
CA VAL A 116 4.79 4.24 -12.56
C VAL A 116 3.94 3.50 -13.59
N ARG A 117 2.94 2.73 -13.17
CA ARG A 117 2.00 2.06 -14.06
C ARG A 117 1.31 3.04 -14.99
N HIS A 118 0.80 4.16 -14.46
CA HIS A 118 0.12 5.18 -15.25
C HIS A 118 1.05 5.85 -16.28
N VAL A 119 2.30 6.15 -15.90
CA VAL A 119 3.33 6.69 -16.80
C VAL A 119 3.62 5.72 -17.97
N LEU A 120 3.78 4.43 -17.68
CA LEU A 120 4.01 3.41 -18.71
C LEU A 120 2.83 3.29 -19.68
N THR A 121 1.60 3.31 -19.16
CA THR A 121 0.37 3.32 -19.95
C THR A 121 0.29 4.54 -20.87
N ALA A 122 0.51 5.74 -20.30
CA ALA A 122 0.45 6.99 -21.05
C ALA A 122 1.53 7.03 -22.14
N GLY A 123 2.76 6.61 -21.84
CA GLY A 123 3.84 6.52 -22.83
C GLY A 123 3.56 5.55 -23.98
N ALA A 124 2.93 4.40 -23.70
CA ALA A 124 2.53 3.45 -24.73
C ALA A 124 1.48 4.04 -25.70
N ARG A 125 0.56 4.85 -25.19
CA ARG A 125 -0.43 5.57 -26.01
C ARG A 125 0.20 6.67 -26.85
N THR A 126 1.15 7.44 -26.29
CA THR A 126 1.84 8.52 -27.03
C THR A 126 2.58 8.00 -28.26
N ALA A 127 3.16 6.80 -28.19
CA ALA A 127 3.91 6.23 -29.30
C ALA A 127 3.07 6.00 -30.57
N LEU A 128 1.74 6.01 -30.46
CA LEU A 128 0.81 5.65 -31.53
C LEU A 128 -0.20 6.76 -31.87
N ASP A 129 -0.24 7.87 -31.13
CA ASP A 129 -1.19 8.98 -31.34
C ASP A 129 -0.48 10.25 -31.86
N ALA A 130 -1.17 11.00 -32.71
CA ALA A 130 -0.68 12.24 -33.31
C ALA A 130 -0.82 13.48 -32.40
N HIS A 131 -1.57 13.40 -31.30
CA HIS A 131 -1.78 14.50 -30.36
C HIS A 131 -0.73 14.55 -29.24
N PHE A 132 0.54 14.72 -29.62
CA PHE A 132 1.69 14.69 -28.71
C PHE A 132 1.61 15.72 -27.57
N ASP A 133 1.12 16.94 -27.82
CA ASP A 133 1.24 18.05 -26.87
C ASP A 133 0.46 17.84 -25.55
N LYS A 134 -0.79 17.35 -25.64
CA LYS A 134 -1.62 17.11 -24.45
C LYS A 134 -1.10 15.93 -23.64
N ILE A 135 -0.70 14.86 -24.33
CA ILE A 135 -0.21 13.64 -23.70
C ILE A 135 1.14 13.89 -23.02
N MET A 136 2.00 14.76 -23.59
CA MET A 136 3.28 15.12 -22.99
C MET A 136 3.12 15.82 -21.64
N ILE A 137 2.15 16.73 -21.50
CA ILE A 137 1.87 17.42 -20.23
C ILE A 137 1.35 16.42 -19.19
N GLU A 138 0.39 15.57 -19.56
CA GLU A 138 -0.15 14.53 -18.67
C GLU A 138 0.95 13.56 -18.21
N LEU A 139 1.81 13.13 -19.12
CA LEU A 139 2.94 12.26 -18.82
C LEU A 139 3.95 12.96 -17.89
N GLY A 140 4.24 14.24 -18.14
CA GLY A 140 5.12 15.06 -17.31
C GLY A 140 4.58 15.23 -15.89
N VAL A 141 3.28 15.51 -15.73
CA VAL A 141 2.63 15.64 -14.43
C VAL A 141 2.69 14.33 -13.66
N ASN A 142 2.32 13.20 -14.28
CA ASN A 142 2.35 11.90 -13.63
C ASN A 142 3.76 11.47 -13.24
N THR A 143 4.74 11.74 -14.10
CA THR A 143 6.16 11.50 -13.79
C THR A 143 6.62 12.35 -12.62
N GLY A 144 6.21 13.63 -12.57
CA GLY A 144 6.48 14.54 -11.46
C GLY A 144 5.90 14.03 -10.13
N ILE A 145 4.67 13.50 -10.14
CA ILE A 145 4.04 12.88 -8.98
C ILE A 145 4.86 11.68 -8.48
N VAL A 146 5.26 10.77 -9.38
CA VAL A 146 6.08 9.59 -9.04
C VAL A 146 7.40 10.03 -8.41
N VAL A 147 8.11 10.98 -9.02
CA VAL A 147 9.37 11.51 -8.48
C VAL A 147 9.16 12.13 -7.09
N GLY A 148 8.09 12.90 -6.91
CA GLY A 148 7.71 13.47 -5.60
C GLY A 148 7.46 12.40 -4.54
N LEU A 149 6.74 11.33 -4.88
CA LEU A 149 6.49 10.20 -3.96
C LEU A 149 7.78 9.44 -3.61
N VAL A 150 8.67 9.23 -4.58
CA VAL A 150 9.99 8.61 -4.34
C VAL A 150 10.83 9.47 -3.40
N VAL A 151 10.85 10.79 -3.61
CA VAL A 151 11.55 11.73 -2.71
C VAL A 151 10.95 11.66 -1.30
N ALA A 152 9.62 11.68 -1.17
CA ALA A 152 8.95 11.54 0.12
C ALA A 152 9.32 10.22 0.81
N LEU A 153 9.39 9.11 0.06
CA LEU A 153 9.76 7.79 0.60
C LEU A 153 11.20 7.79 1.11
N VAL A 154 12.13 8.40 0.38
CA VAL A 154 13.52 8.54 0.79
C VAL A 154 13.65 9.37 2.07
N LEU A 155 12.88 10.46 2.20
CA LEU A 155 12.87 11.30 3.40
C LEU A 155 12.35 10.55 4.62
N VAL A 156 11.23 9.84 4.48
CA VAL A 156 10.66 9.00 5.55
C VAL A 156 11.68 7.94 5.99
N HIS A 157 12.28 7.22 5.04
CA HIS A 157 13.26 6.18 5.36
C HIS A 157 14.54 6.72 6.02
N ARG A 158 14.94 7.97 5.74
CA ARG A 158 16.05 8.62 6.44
C ARG A 158 15.69 9.03 7.87
N SER A 159 14.45 9.48 8.11
CA SER A 159 13.98 9.84 9.45
C SER A 159 13.82 8.64 10.39
N GLU A 160 13.58 7.44 9.85
CA GLU A 160 13.52 6.18 10.59
C GLU A 160 14.91 5.65 11.04
N ARG A 161 16.02 6.34 10.70
CA ARG A 161 17.38 6.00 11.16
C ARG A 161 17.98 6.95 12.22
N PRO A 162 17.37 7.19 13.41
CA PRO A 162 18.09 7.81 14.52
C PRO A 162 18.85 6.77 15.38
N GLY A 163 20.18 6.83 15.37
CA GLY A 163 21.01 6.50 16.54
C GLY A 163 21.69 5.11 16.63
N LEU A 164 22.73 4.87 15.83
CA LEU A 164 23.84 3.97 16.23
C LEU A 164 25.14 4.75 16.10
N GLY A 165 25.54 5.41 17.19
CA GLY A 165 26.81 6.14 17.25
C GLY A 165 26.84 7.22 18.32
N GLY A 166 26.79 6.83 19.59
CA GLY A 166 27.05 7.74 20.70
C GLY A 166 27.41 6.99 21.99
N GLY A 167 28.68 7.16 22.44
CA GLY A 167 29.27 6.66 23.70
C GLY A 167 29.82 5.24 23.56
N ILE A 168 31.13 4.97 23.44
CA ILE A 168 32.21 5.21 24.44
C ILE A 168 31.78 4.72 25.82
N GLU A 169 31.94 3.41 26.06
CA GLU A 169 32.19 2.90 27.41
C GLU A 169 33.70 2.70 27.54
N GLU A 170 34.26 3.33 28.58
CA GLU A 170 35.68 3.41 28.92
C GLU A 170 36.31 2.06 29.29
#